data_AF-A0A7W1PWZ5-F1
#
_entry.id   AF-A0A7W1PWZ5-F1
#
_cell.length_a   1.000
_cell.length_b   1.000
_cell.length_c   1.000
_cell.angle_alpha   90.00
_cell.angle_beta   90.00
_cell.angle_gamma   90.00
#
_symmetry.space_group_name_H-M   'P 1'
#
loop_
_entity.id
_entity.type
_entity.pdbx_description
1 polymer ?
#
loop_
_entity_poly.entity_id
_entity_poly.type
_entity_poly.pdbx_seq_one_letter_code
_entity_poly.pdbx_strand_id
1 'polypeptide(L)'
;MDNKKKKEYAKTLYLKEGITMQKELAVRVGVSENTMSRWMRNEGWEKLRKNILLTREEQIQHLLSELEEINGFIKLKPKGERFASSKEADIRRKIIKDIKELETNASLAEIIDTAKKYTNWLAKIDFAKAKEAASFFDLFIKENLK
;
A
#
# COMPACT_ATOMS: atom_id res chain seq x y z
N MET A 1 21.37 -4.28 -14.75
CA MET A 1 20.79 -4.66 -13.44
C MET A 1 21.02 -6.13 -13.20
N ASP A 2 21.45 -6.49 -11.99
CA ASP A 2 21.50 -7.88 -11.52
C ASP A 2 20.09 -8.54 -11.55
N ASN A 3 20.05 -9.85 -11.79
CA ASN A 3 18.81 -10.63 -11.88
C ASN A 3 18.00 -10.60 -10.59
N LYS A 4 18.65 -10.46 -9.43
CA LYS A 4 17.96 -10.29 -8.14
C LYS A 4 17.14 -9.00 -8.09
N LYS A 5 17.75 -7.88 -8.49
CA LYS A 5 17.10 -6.56 -8.56
C LYS A 5 15.97 -6.54 -9.59
N LYS A 6 16.18 -7.19 -10.74
CA LYS A 6 15.14 -7.36 -11.77
C LYS A 6 13.93 -8.13 -11.24
N LYS A 7 14.16 -9.22 -10.50
CA LYS A 7 13.10 -10.04 -9.90
C LYS A 7 12.31 -9.27 -8.83
N GLU A 8 12.99 -8.52 -7.96
CA GLU A 8 12.32 -7.65 -6.96
C GLU A 8 11.48 -6.54 -7.62
N TYR A 9 12.00 -5.92 -8.67
CA TYR A 9 11.27 -4.92 -9.44
C TYR A 9 10.03 -5.51 -10.11
N ALA A 10 10.18 -6.66 -10.79
CA ALA A 10 9.07 -7.42 -11.36
C ALA A 10 7.99 -7.78 -10.32
N LYS A 11 8.41 -8.20 -9.13
CA LYS A 11 7.51 -8.55 -8.02
C LYS A 11 6.73 -7.33 -7.52
N THR A 12 7.39 -6.18 -7.46
CA THR A 12 6.75 -4.90 -7.10
C THR A 12 5.68 -4.50 -8.12
N LEU A 13 6.01 -4.58 -9.42
CA LEU A 13 5.09 -4.31 -10.50
C LEU A 13 3.85 -5.24 -10.47
N TYR A 14 4.06 -6.52 -10.17
CA TYR A 14 2.99 -7.52 -10.14
C TYR A 14 2.11 -7.43 -8.88
N LEU A 15 2.70 -7.19 -7.70
CA LEU A 15 1.99 -7.20 -6.42
C LEU A 15 1.43 -5.83 -6.01
N LYS A 16 2.08 -4.72 -6.39
CA LYS A 16 1.69 -3.36 -5.96
C LYS A 16 1.12 -2.51 -7.10
N GLU A 17 1.73 -2.55 -8.29
CA GLU A 17 1.26 -1.75 -9.43
C GLU A 17 0.19 -2.46 -10.29
N GLY A 18 -0.22 -3.67 -9.91
CA GLY A 18 -1.35 -4.36 -10.51
C GLY A 18 -1.11 -4.94 -11.92
N ILE A 19 0.14 -4.99 -12.40
CA ILE A 19 0.46 -5.47 -13.74
C ILE A 19 0.47 -7.00 -13.74
N THR A 20 -0.51 -7.61 -14.39
CA THR A 20 -0.73 -9.06 -14.31
C THR A 20 -0.17 -9.86 -15.47
N MET A 21 0.07 -9.21 -16.61
CA MET A 21 0.53 -9.87 -17.82
C MET A 21 2.03 -10.18 -17.74
N GLN A 22 2.37 -11.47 -17.77
CA GLN A 22 3.76 -11.95 -17.70
C GLN A 22 4.63 -11.36 -18.82
N LYS A 23 4.08 -11.31 -20.04
CA LYS A 23 4.73 -10.69 -21.20
C LYS A 23 5.06 -9.21 -20.98
N GLU A 24 4.16 -8.46 -20.37
CA GLU A 24 4.36 -7.04 -20.08
C GLU A 24 5.42 -6.83 -19.00
N LEU A 25 5.37 -7.61 -17.91
CA LEU A 25 6.40 -7.60 -16.87
C LEU A 25 7.79 -7.95 -17.43
N ALA A 26 7.85 -8.94 -18.31
CA ALA A 26 9.09 -9.40 -18.94
C ALA A 26 9.74 -8.30 -19.78
N VAL A 27 8.93 -7.58 -20.57
CA VAL A 27 9.37 -6.42 -21.36
C VAL A 27 9.84 -5.28 -20.46
N ARG A 28 9.05 -4.90 -19.45
CA ARG A 28 9.38 -3.78 -18.54
C ARG A 28 10.66 -4.02 -17.73
N VAL A 29 10.96 -5.28 -17.41
CA VAL A 29 12.10 -5.67 -16.56
C VAL A 29 13.31 -6.12 -17.40
N GLY A 30 13.13 -6.32 -18.71
CA GLY A 30 14.16 -6.73 -19.65
C GLY A 30 14.63 -8.16 -19.40
N VAL A 31 13.69 -9.11 -19.32
CA VAL A 31 13.94 -10.56 -19.23
C VAL A 31 13.02 -11.31 -20.19
N SER A 32 13.32 -12.59 -20.47
CA SER A 32 12.41 -13.42 -21.25
C SER A 32 11.14 -13.76 -20.46
N GLU A 33 10.04 -13.98 -21.17
CA GLU A 33 8.76 -14.41 -20.58
C GLU A 33 8.91 -15.73 -19.80
N ASN A 34 9.73 -16.67 -20.29
CA ASN A 34 10.07 -17.90 -19.58
C ASN A 34 10.76 -17.65 -18.23
N THR A 35 11.62 -16.63 -18.16
CA THR A 35 12.28 -16.25 -16.90
C THR A 35 11.27 -15.65 -15.92
N MET A 36 10.36 -14.81 -16.40
CA MET A 36 9.29 -14.23 -15.60
C MET A 36 8.34 -15.30 -15.05
N SER A 37 7.88 -16.21 -15.92
CA SER A 37 7.00 -17.32 -15.56
C SER A 37 7.63 -18.21 -14.47
N ARG A 38 8.94 -18.52 -14.62
CA ARG A 38 9.69 -19.28 -13.61
C ARG A 38 9.75 -18.55 -12.26
N TRP A 39 9.97 -17.23 -12.26
CA TRP A 39 10.00 -16.45 -11.03
C TRP A 39 8.65 -16.43 -10.32
N MET A 40 7.58 -16.17 -11.07
CA MET A 40 6.21 -16.13 -10.56
C MET A 40 5.79 -17.45 -9.93
N ARG A 41 6.10 -18.57 -10.60
CA ARG A 41 5.79 -19.91 -10.11
C ARG A 41 6.59 -20.28 -8.87
N ASN A 42 7.92 -20.11 -8.91
CA ASN A 42 8.81 -20.55 -7.84
C ASN A 42 8.58 -19.80 -6.52
N GLU A 43 8.12 -18.55 -6.58
CA GLU A 43 7.82 -17.75 -5.39
C GLU A 43 6.32 -17.62 -5.10
N GLY A 44 5.47 -18.34 -5.83
CA GLY A 44 4.02 -18.35 -5.61
C GLY A 44 3.40 -16.96 -5.68
N TRP A 45 3.81 -16.12 -6.64
CA TRP A 45 3.36 -14.73 -6.72
C TRP A 45 1.84 -14.62 -6.84
N GLU A 46 1.17 -15.55 -7.51
CA GLU A 46 -0.30 -15.58 -7.56
C GLU A 46 -0.95 -15.75 -6.18
N LYS A 47 -0.36 -16.57 -5.29
CA LYS A 47 -0.86 -16.76 -3.92
C LYS A 47 -0.58 -15.52 -3.08
N LEU A 48 0.63 -14.94 -3.20
CA LEU A 48 0.97 -13.68 -2.56
C LEU A 48 0.03 -12.56 -3.01
N ARG A 49 -0.26 -12.51 -4.31
CA ARG A 49 -1.17 -11.55 -4.90
C ARG A 49 -2.59 -11.76 -4.42
N LYS A 50 -3.10 -13.00 -4.35
CA LYS A 50 -4.42 -13.32 -3.76
C LYS A 50 -4.53 -12.84 -2.31
N ASN A 51 -3.48 -12.99 -1.52
CA ASN A 51 -3.45 -12.50 -0.14
C ASN A 51 -3.35 -10.97 -0.05
N ILE A 52 -2.71 -10.32 -1.03
CA ILE A 52 -2.68 -8.85 -1.19
C ILE A 52 -3.98 -8.33 -1.84
N LEU A 53 -4.72 -9.20 -2.54
CA LEU A 53 -5.96 -8.90 -3.25
C LEU A 53 -7.17 -8.82 -2.36
N LEU A 54 -7.07 -9.12 -1.05
CA LEU A 54 -7.81 -8.29 -0.11
C LEU A 54 -7.15 -6.92 -0.18
N THR A 55 -7.56 -6.14 -1.18
CA THR A 55 -7.03 -4.81 -1.45
C THR A 55 -7.14 -3.98 -0.17
N ARG A 56 -6.28 -2.98 -0.01
CA ARG A 56 -6.38 -2.03 1.11
C ARG A 56 -7.81 -1.52 1.24
N GLU A 57 -8.44 -1.23 0.11
CA GLU A 57 -9.83 -0.83 0.00
C GLU A 57 -10.78 -1.92 0.50
N GLU A 58 -10.61 -3.19 0.10
CA GLU A 58 -11.42 -4.31 0.60
C GLU A 58 -11.22 -4.55 2.10
N GLN A 59 -10.00 -4.41 2.62
CA GLN A 59 -9.73 -4.51 4.07
C GLN A 59 -10.42 -3.39 4.84
N ILE A 60 -10.38 -2.15 4.31
CA ILE A 60 -11.14 -1.03 4.87
C ILE A 60 -12.64 -1.34 4.82
N GLN A 61 -13.16 -1.86 3.71
CA GLN A 61 -14.59 -2.20 3.60
C GLN A 61 -15.00 -3.30 4.59
N HIS A 62 -14.16 -4.31 4.80
CA HIS A 62 -14.40 -5.34 5.81
C HIS A 62 -14.43 -4.76 7.24
N LEU A 63 -13.46 -3.91 7.58
CA LEU A 63 -13.41 -3.25 8.90
C LEU A 63 -14.56 -2.26 9.11
N LEU A 64 -14.98 -1.54 8.06
CA LEU A 64 -16.16 -0.67 8.10
C LEU A 64 -17.43 -1.47 8.32
N SER A 65 -17.56 -2.63 7.65
CA SER A 65 -18.70 -3.54 7.83
C SER A 65 -18.75 -4.08 9.27
N GLU A 66 -17.60 -4.50 9.82
CA GLU A 66 -17.50 -4.96 11.21
C GLU A 66 -17.86 -3.83 12.21
N LEU A 67 -17.41 -2.61 11.94
CA LEU A 67 -17.75 -1.43 12.73
C LEU A 67 -19.26 -1.15 12.69
N GLU A 68 -19.90 -1.29 11.54
CA GLU A 68 -21.34 -1.13 11.38
C GLU A 68 -22.12 -2.17 12.20
N GLU A 69 -21.73 -3.44 12.14
CA GLU A 69 -22.32 -4.53 12.93
C GLU A 69 -22.23 -4.24 14.44
N ILE A 70 -21.08 -3.80 14.94
CA ILE A 70 -20.91 -3.44 16.35
C ILE A 70 -21.83 -2.28 16.73
N ASN A 71 -21.93 -1.25 15.88
CA ASN A 71 -22.82 -0.12 16.13
C ASN A 71 -24.30 -0.53 16.07
N GLY A 72 -24.65 -1.45 15.16
CA GLY A 72 -25.98 -2.05 15.06
C GLY A 72 -26.35 -2.81 16.32
N PHE A 73 -25.46 -3.68 16.80
CA PHE A 73 -25.63 -4.43 18.05
C PHE A 73 -25.89 -3.49 19.25
N ILE A 74 -25.12 -2.40 19.38
CA ILE A 74 -25.33 -1.40 20.44
C ILE A 74 -26.71 -0.75 20.35
N LYS A 75 -27.20 -0.44 19.14
CA LYS A 75 -28.51 0.17 18.92
C LYS A 75 -29.67 -0.77 19.25
N LEU A 76 -29.48 -2.07 19.05
CA LEU A 76 -30.47 -3.11 19.34
C LEU A 76 -30.63 -3.40 20.84
N LYS A 77 -29.75 -2.87 21.69
CA LYS A 77 -29.87 -3.02 23.15
C LYS A 77 -31.18 -2.40 23.69
N PRO A 78 -31.64 -2.88 24.86
CA PRO A 78 -32.82 -2.35 25.52
C PRO A 78 -32.77 -0.82 25.69
N LYS A 79 -33.95 -0.20 25.76
CA LYS A 79 -34.06 1.24 26.01
C LYS A 79 -33.42 1.56 27.37
N GLY A 80 -32.49 2.50 27.37
CA GLY A 80 -31.69 2.84 28.56
C GLY A 80 -30.29 2.23 28.57
N GLU A 81 -30.00 1.26 27.69
CA GLU A 81 -28.71 0.55 27.61
C GLU A 81 -28.03 0.67 26.24
N ARG A 82 -28.51 1.57 25.38
CA ARG A 82 -28.01 1.77 23.99
C ARG A 82 -26.69 2.52 23.94
N PHE A 83 -25.72 2.04 24.69
CA PHE A 83 -24.35 2.53 24.72
C PHE A 83 -23.37 1.35 24.70
N ALA A 84 -22.14 1.66 24.34
CA ALA A 84 -21.08 0.66 24.24
C ALA A 84 -20.70 0.14 25.63
N SER A 85 -20.55 -1.18 25.77
CA SER A 85 -19.82 -1.76 26.89
C SER A 85 -18.33 -1.40 26.79
N SER A 86 -17.57 -1.58 27.87
CA SER A 86 -16.11 -1.35 27.87
C SER A 86 -15.41 -2.17 26.76
N LYS A 87 -15.85 -3.43 26.57
CA LYS A 87 -15.32 -4.32 25.52
C LYS A 87 -15.66 -3.82 24.11
N GLU A 88 -16.92 -3.45 23.86
CA GLU A 88 -17.34 -2.90 22.56
C GLU A 88 -16.62 -1.60 22.24
N ALA A 89 -16.43 -0.72 23.24
CA ALA A 89 -15.72 0.53 23.08
C ALA A 89 -14.22 0.33 22.78
N ASP A 90 -13.59 -0.72 23.32
CA ASP A 90 -12.20 -1.08 23.02
C ASP A 90 -12.06 -1.64 21.60
N ILE A 91 -12.89 -2.62 21.22
CA ILE A 91 -12.90 -3.21 19.87
C ILE A 91 -13.15 -2.11 18.83
N ARG A 92 -14.15 -1.25 19.05
CA ARG A 92 -14.47 -0.14 18.16
C ARG A 92 -13.29 0.82 17.97
N ARG A 93 -12.56 1.14 19.04
CA ARG A 93 -11.36 1.99 18.96
C ARG A 93 -10.25 1.34 18.14
N LYS A 94 -10.06 0.02 18.25
CA LYS A 94 -9.06 -0.73 17.48
C LYS A 94 -9.41 -0.74 15.99
N ILE A 95 -10.65 -1.08 15.63
CA ILE A 95 -11.11 -1.06 14.23
C ILE A 95 -10.94 0.33 13.60
N ILE A 96 -11.32 1.40 14.32
CA ILE A 96 -11.13 2.78 13.83
C ILE A 96 -9.65 3.11 13.64
N LYS A 97 -8.78 2.62 14.53
CA LYS A 97 -7.33 2.81 14.40
C LYS A 97 -6.80 2.07 13.17
N ASP A 98 -7.19 0.81 12.99
CA ASP A 98 -6.74 -0.03 11.88
C ASP A 98 -7.22 0.55 10.53
N ILE A 99 -8.46 1.06 10.46
CA ILE A 99 -8.96 1.80 9.29
C ILE A 99 -8.08 3.02 9.00
N LYS A 100 -7.77 3.85 10.02
CA LYS A 100 -6.92 5.03 9.83
C LYS A 100 -5.54 4.66 9.31
N GLU A 101 -4.90 3.64 9.89
CA GLU A 101 -3.61 3.15 9.42
C GLU A 101 -3.71 2.63 7.97
N LEU A 102 -4.79 1.93 7.65
CA LEU A 102 -5.13 1.53 6.29
C LEU A 102 -5.63 2.68 5.41
N GLU A 103 -5.83 3.91 5.88
CA GLU A 103 -6.17 5.09 5.06
C GLU A 103 -4.97 6.02 4.86
N THR A 104 -3.99 6.03 5.77
CA THR A 104 -2.80 6.90 5.69
C THR A 104 -1.60 6.33 4.96
N ASN A 105 -1.48 5.02 4.74
CA ASN A 105 -0.38 4.50 3.90
C ASN A 105 -0.53 4.87 2.40
N ALA A 106 -0.21 6.10 2.01
CA ALA A 106 0.85 6.21 1.01
C ALA A 106 2.09 5.71 1.73
N SER A 107 2.56 4.52 1.39
CA SER A 107 3.76 3.97 2.01
C SER A 107 4.88 4.99 1.87
N LEU A 108 5.75 5.08 2.89
CA LEU A 108 6.95 5.93 2.81
C LEU A 108 7.72 5.69 1.48
N ALA A 109 7.68 4.46 0.98
CA ALA A 109 8.23 4.09 -0.31
C ALA A 109 7.56 4.81 -1.49
N GLU A 110 6.23 4.96 -1.50
CA GLU A 110 5.49 5.70 -2.53
C GLU A 110 5.74 7.21 -2.46
N ILE A 111 5.86 7.77 -1.24
CA ILE A 111 6.23 9.17 -1.04
C ILE A 111 7.64 9.42 -1.59
N ILE A 112 8.61 8.57 -1.23
CA ILE A 112 9.99 8.65 -1.71
C ILE A 112 10.07 8.47 -3.23
N ASP A 113 9.34 7.50 -3.80
CA ASP A 113 9.34 7.24 -5.23
C ASP A 113 8.74 8.41 -6.02
N THR A 114 7.65 8.98 -5.53
CA THR A 114 7.03 10.17 -6.12
C THR A 114 7.97 11.38 -6.05
N ALA A 115 8.61 11.61 -4.89
CA ALA A 115 9.60 12.68 -4.72
C ALA A 115 10.79 12.52 -5.67
N LYS A 116 11.28 11.29 -5.88
CA LYS A 116 12.35 11.00 -6.86
C LYS A 116 11.89 11.24 -8.29
N LYS A 117 10.70 10.77 -8.67
CA LYS A 117 10.13 11.01 -10.01
C LYS A 117 10.00 12.51 -10.29
N TYR A 118 9.48 13.27 -9.33
CA TYR A 118 9.35 14.72 -9.42
C TYR A 118 10.69 15.44 -9.53
N THR A 119 11.64 15.16 -8.63
CA THR A 119 12.96 15.81 -8.63
C THR A 119 13.78 15.48 -9.88
N ASN A 120 13.70 14.25 -10.38
CA ASN A 120 14.33 13.85 -11.65
C ASN A 120 13.69 14.52 -12.87
N TRP A 121 12.37 14.74 -12.86
CA TRP A 121 11.69 15.51 -13.90
C TRP A 121 12.10 16.98 -13.84
N LEU A 122 12.11 17.58 -12.66
CA LEU A 122 12.47 18.98 -12.43
C LEU A 122 13.93 19.23 -12.81
N ALA A 123 14.85 18.30 -12.54
CA ALA A 123 16.27 18.42 -12.88
C ALA A 123 16.53 18.54 -14.40
N LYS A 124 15.61 18.04 -15.24
CA LYS A 124 15.70 18.19 -16.70
C LYS A 124 15.33 19.60 -17.17
N ILE A 125 14.62 20.36 -16.33
CA ILE A 125 14.13 21.71 -16.61
C ILE A 125 15.04 22.74 -15.93
N ASP A 126 15.27 22.55 -14.62
CA ASP A 126 16.05 23.42 -13.76
C ASP A 126 16.69 22.60 -12.64
N PHE A 127 18.01 22.44 -12.75
CA PHE A 127 18.79 21.68 -11.79
C PHE A 127 18.85 22.33 -10.40
N ALA A 128 18.88 23.66 -10.34
CA ALA A 128 18.97 24.38 -9.06
C ALA A 128 17.68 24.19 -8.25
N LYS A 129 16.52 24.33 -8.90
CA LYS A 129 15.21 24.08 -8.26
C LYS A 129 15.02 22.61 -7.89
N ALA A 130 15.55 21.68 -8.68
CA ALA A 130 15.50 20.25 -8.33
C ALA A 130 16.27 19.95 -7.05
N LYS A 131 17.45 20.56 -6.86
CA LYS A 131 18.26 20.42 -5.66
C LYS A 131 17.57 21.01 -4.43
N GLU A 132 16.94 22.17 -4.59
CA GLU A 132 16.15 22.82 -3.53
C GLU A 132 14.93 21.96 -3.15
N ALA A 133 14.15 21.51 -4.13
CA ALA A 133 13.00 20.65 -3.91
C ALA A 133 13.37 19.31 -3.24
N ALA A 134 14.49 18.69 -3.65
CA ALA A 134 15.00 17.48 -3.00
C ALA A 134 15.32 17.72 -1.51
N SER A 135 15.88 18.88 -1.17
CA SER A 135 16.20 19.25 0.21
C SER A 135 14.94 19.40 1.07
N PHE A 136 13.88 19.99 0.50
CA PHE A 136 12.58 20.09 1.17
C PHE A 136 11.89 18.74 1.31
N PHE A 137 11.95 17.86 0.30
CA PHE A 137 11.40 16.50 0.42
C PHE A 137 12.12 15.68 1.48
N ASP A 138 13.44 15.81 1.62
CA ASP A 138 14.21 15.15 2.68
C ASP A 138 13.77 15.60 4.08
N LEU A 139 13.49 16.90 4.27
CA LEU A 139 12.95 17.43 5.52
C LEU A 139 11.53 16.88 5.78
N PHE A 140 10.66 16.94 4.78
CA PHE A 140 9.29 16.43 4.86
C PHE A 140 9.24 14.93 5.19
N ILE A 141 10.11 14.13 4.56
CA ILE A 141 10.23 12.69 4.82
C ILE A 141 10.68 12.43 6.27
N LYS A 142 11.64 13.20 6.79
CA LYS A 142 12.12 13.07 8.17
C LYS A 142 11.04 13.41 9.21
N GLU A 143 10.15 14.34 8.91
CA GLU A 143 9.02 14.67 9.79
C GLU A 143 7.95 13.57 9.81
N ASN A 144 7.70 12.91 8.68
CA ASN A 144 6.75 11.79 8.58
C ASN A 144 7.31 10.44 9.09
N LEU A 145 8.59 10.40 9.47
CA LEU A 145 9.26 9.24 10.09
C LEU A 145 9.21 9.25 11.64
N LYS A 146 8.67 10.31 12.24
CA LYS A 146 8.42 10.42 13.70
C LYS A 146 7.05 9.89 14.07
#